data_AF-A0A2R5HF09-F1
#
_entry.id   AF-A0A2R5HF09-F1
#
_cell.length_a   1.000
_cell.length_b   1.000
_cell.length_c   1.000
_cell.angle_alpha   90.00
_cell.angle_beta   90.00
_cell.angle_gamma   90.00
#
_symmetry.space_group_name_H-M   'P 1'
#
loop_
_entity.id
_entity.type
_entity.pdbx_description
1 polymer ?
#
loop_
_entity_poly.entity_id
_entity_poly.type
_entity_poly.pdbx_seq_one_letter_code
_entity_poly.pdbx_strand_id
1 'polypeptide(L)'
;MSFSSDIKKELTSLPASKTSLLALIRMNGSLGISGQLTLSIQTENAAIAKYIYQMLQDFYDVKGEIRVHQKTTLSKNRVYQVFLDENVNQLLDELQLADSLMLETGLPASVKADVKLQPEYLRGAFLSNGSIHNPESGEYQLSIASVYQEHAEELQAVFMNFDLNAKVIARKNRYILYLTKAEEIMDFLTLIGAMQARLKFEEAKMMREMRGLANRQSNFENANINKTVSAAQEAIEAIRLLKEKQALVKLSPQLVEIAELRLAHPESSLKELGELLEKPVGKSGVNHRLRKLIEAANELK
;
A
#
# COMPACT_ATOMS: atom_id res chain seq x y z
N MET A 1 -11.48 8.96 -9.47
CA MET A 1 -12.09 7.71 -8.95
C MET A 1 -11.06 7.06 -8.04
N SER A 2 -11.47 6.34 -6.98
CA SER A 2 -10.52 5.64 -6.11
C SER A 2 -10.07 4.33 -6.75
N PHE A 3 -8.89 3.83 -6.38
CA PHE A 3 -8.40 2.51 -6.84
C PHE A 3 -9.40 1.38 -6.54
N SER A 4 -10.05 1.44 -5.37
CA SER A 4 -11.16 0.54 -5.02
C SER A 4 -12.35 0.59 -5.98
N SER A 5 -12.68 1.77 -6.51
CA SER A 5 -13.76 1.93 -7.49
C SER A 5 -13.44 1.25 -8.80
N ASP A 6 -12.16 1.31 -9.23
CA ASP A 6 -11.71 0.68 -10.47
C ASP A 6 -11.74 -0.84 -10.35
N ILE A 7 -11.30 -1.39 -9.21
CA ILE A 7 -11.39 -2.83 -8.92
C ILE A 7 -12.85 -3.29 -8.96
N LYS A 8 -13.76 -2.58 -8.29
CA LYS A 8 -15.19 -2.94 -8.27
C LYS A 8 -15.81 -2.88 -9.66
N LYS A 9 -15.37 -1.96 -10.53
CA LYS A 9 -15.80 -1.89 -11.92
C LYS A 9 -15.32 -3.10 -12.73
N GLU A 10 -14.07 -3.51 -12.54
CA GLU A 10 -13.52 -4.71 -13.18
C GLU A 10 -14.28 -5.97 -12.74
N LEU A 11 -14.46 -6.16 -11.42
CA LEU A 11 -15.12 -7.33 -10.87
C LEU A 11 -16.59 -7.48 -11.31
N THR A 12 -17.29 -6.36 -11.53
CA THR A 12 -18.68 -6.37 -12.03
C THR A 12 -18.78 -6.65 -13.53
N SER A 13 -17.66 -6.73 -14.26
CA SER A 13 -17.62 -7.20 -15.65
C SER A 13 -17.29 -8.69 -15.80
N LEU A 14 -16.92 -9.36 -14.70
CA LEU A 14 -16.65 -10.80 -14.70
C LEU A 14 -17.96 -11.60 -14.76
N PRO A 15 -17.92 -12.88 -15.18
CA PRO A 15 -19.07 -13.76 -15.13
C PRO A 15 -19.72 -13.82 -13.74
N ALA A 16 -21.04 -13.70 -13.74
CA ALA A 16 -21.88 -13.81 -12.57
C ALA A 16 -21.67 -15.15 -11.86
N SER A 17 -21.72 -15.14 -10.53
CA SER A 17 -21.70 -16.35 -9.70
C SER A 17 -22.75 -16.25 -8.60
N LYS A 18 -23.48 -17.35 -8.39
CA LYS A 18 -24.42 -17.52 -7.27
C LYS A 18 -23.73 -17.28 -5.92
N THR A 19 -22.50 -17.73 -5.75
CA THR A 19 -21.72 -17.55 -4.52
C THR A 19 -21.34 -16.09 -4.27
N SER A 20 -21.01 -15.34 -5.33
CA SER A 20 -20.73 -13.91 -5.19
C SER A 20 -22.00 -13.11 -4.84
N LEU A 21 -23.16 -13.50 -5.39
CA LEU A 21 -24.46 -12.93 -5.00
C LEU A 21 -24.81 -13.26 -3.55
N LEU A 22 -24.55 -14.50 -3.11
CA LEU A 22 -24.76 -14.92 -1.72
C LEU A 22 -24.00 -14.03 -0.74
N ALA A 23 -22.71 -13.75 -0.99
CA ALA A 23 -21.92 -12.83 -0.16
C ALA A 23 -22.46 -11.38 -0.18
N LEU A 24 -22.96 -10.90 -1.34
CA LEU A 24 -23.57 -9.57 -1.47
C LEU A 24 -24.85 -9.44 -0.63
N ILE A 25 -25.75 -10.42 -0.73
CA ILE A 25 -26.99 -10.47 0.06
C ILE A 25 -26.65 -10.61 1.54
N ARG A 26 -25.70 -11.48 1.89
CA ARG A 26 -25.30 -11.72 3.27
C ARG A 26 -24.76 -10.47 3.97
N MET A 27 -23.94 -9.69 3.27
CA MET A 27 -23.26 -8.54 3.89
C MET A 27 -24.02 -7.22 3.78
N ASN A 28 -24.83 -7.05 2.73
CA ASN A 28 -25.52 -5.78 2.45
C ASN A 28 -27.05 -5.93 2.36
N GLY A 29 -27.58 -7.14 2.49
CA GLY A 29 -28.99 -7.44 2.50
C GLY A 29 -29.63 -7.13 3.86
N SER A 30 -30.86 -6.65 3.83
CA SER A 30 -31.72 -6.47 4.99
C SER A 30 -33.13 -6.92 4.67
N LEU A 31 -33.74 -7.65 5.60
CA LEU A 31 -35.14 -8.05 5.51
C LEU A 31 -36.05 -6.99 6.12
N GLY A 32 -37.22 -6.83 5.54
CA GLY A 32 -38.28 -5.97 6.06
C GLY A 32 -39.64 -6.60 5.86
N ILE A 33 -40.66 -6.06 6.53
CA ILE A 33 -42.05 -6.49 6.38
C ILE A 33 -42.88 -5.30 5.94
N SER A 34 -43.56 -5.43 4.80
CA SER A 34 -44.52 -4.43 4.31
C SER A 34 -45.69 -5.16 3.66
N GLY A 35 -46.59 -5.69 4.50
CA GLY A 35 -47.62 -6.66 4.10
C GLY A 35 -47.07 -8.06 3.81
N GLN A 36 -45.96 -8.14 3.07
CA GLN A 36 -45.19 -9.35 2.78
C GLN A 36 -43.71 -9.18 3.14
N LEU A 37 -42.95 -10.28 3.11
CA LEU A 37 -41.50 -10.25 3.34
C LEU A 37 -40.80 -9.54 2.17
N THR A 38 -39.89 -8.63 2.49
CA THR A 38 -39.14 -7.83 1.51
C THR A 38 -37.64 -8.01 1.74
N LEU A 39 -36.86 -8.02 0.66
CA LEU A 39 -35.39 -8.03 0.71
C LEU A 39 -34.85 -6.76 0.05
N SER A 40 -33.92 -6.10 0.74
CA SER A 40 -33.25 -4.89 0.27
C SER A 40 -31.74 -5.08 0.31
N ILE A 41 -31.07 -4.89 -0.82
CA ILE A 41 -29.61 -5.00 -0.91
C ILE A 41 -29.04 -3.63 -1.25
N GLN A 42 -28.26 -3.04 -0.34
CA GLN A 42 -27.79 -1.66 -0.47
C GLN A 42 -26.34 -1.59 -0.97
N THR A 43 -26.05 -0.57 -1.79
CA THR A 43 -24.67 -0.26 -2.22
C THR A 43 -24.54 1.21 -2.63
N GLU A 44 -23.36 1.78 -2.45
CA GLU A 44 -23.03 3.12 -2.95
C GLU A 44 -22.54 3.11 -4.41
N ASN A 45 -22.44 1.92 -5.04
CA ASN A 45 -21.94 1.76 -6.39
C ASN A 45 -23.06 1.30 -7.36
N ALA A 46 -23.37 2.13 -8.34
CA ALA A 46 -24.39 1.86 -9.35
C ALA A 46 -24.12 0.59 -10.18
N ALA A 47 -22.85 0.29 -10.49
CA ALA A 47 -22.48 -0.91 -11.25
C ALA A 47 -22.75 -2.17 -10.43
N ILE A 48 -22.50 -2.14 -9.12
CA ILE A 48 -22.81 -3.25 -8.21
C ILE A 48 -24.32 -3.45 -8.11
N ALA A 49 -25.11 -2.38 -8.01
CA ALA A 49 -26.57 -2.51 -7.97
C ALA A 49 -27.13 -3.16 -9.24
N LYS A 50 -26.65 -2.74 -10.42
CA LYS A 50 -27.01 -3.37 -11.70
C LYS A 50 -26.56 -4.82 -11.78
N TYR A 51 -25.35 -5.12 -11.32
CA TYR A 51 -24.79 -6.47 -11.29
C TYR A 51 -25.63 -7.40 -10.40
N ILE A 52 -26.03 -6.96 -9.21
CA ILE A 52 -26.93 -7.71 -8.32
C ILE A 52 -28.29 -7.95 -8.99
N TYR A 53 -28.90 -6.91 -9.55
CA TYR A 53 -30.18 -7.02 -10.25
C TYR A 53 -30.13 -8.06 -11.39
N GLN A 54 -29.07 -8.02 -12.21
CA GLN A 54 -28.88 -8.96 -13.31
C GLN A 54 -28.70 -10.40 -12.79
N MET A 55 -27.92 -10.61 -11.73
CA MET A 55 -27.73 -11.95 -11.16
C MET A 55 -29.02 -12.53 -10.58
N LEU A 56 -29.87 -11.70 -9.96
CA LEU A 56 -31.18 -12.13 -9.45
C LEU A 56 -32.11 -12.56 -10.59
N GLN A 57 -32.11 -11.79 -11.68
CA GLN A 57 -32.88 -12.11 -12.88
C GLN A 57 -32.37 -13.39 -13.56
N ASP A 58 -31.06 -13.52 -13.76
CA ASP A 58 -30.48 -14.62 -14.55
C ASP A 58 -30.50 -15.96 -13.81
N PHE A 59 -30.29 -15.95 -12.49
CA PHE A 59 -30.18 -17.19 -11.71
C PHE A 59 -31.48 -17.65 -11.06
N TYR A 60 -32.41 -16.72 -10.81
CA TYR A 60 -33.62 -17.00 -10.01
C TYR A 60 -34.91 -16.48 -10.66
N ASP A 61 -34.84 -15.83 -11.83
CA ASP A 61 -35.99 -15.16 -12.49
C ASP A 61 -36.74 -14.19 -11.57
N VAL A 62 -36.03 -13.60 -10.60
CA VAL A 62 -36.61 -12.63 -9.66
C VAL A 62 -36.38 -11.22 -10.17
N LYS A 63 -37.48 -10.53 -10.48
CA LYS A 63 -37.48 -9.12 -10.88
C LYS A 63 -37.54 -8.22 -9.67
N GLY A 64 -36.47 -7.46 -9.45
CA GLY A 64 -36.42 -6.41 -8.45
C GLY A 64 -36.74 -5.01 -8.98
N GLU A 65 -36.68 -4.04 -8.07
CA GLU A 65 -36.62 -2.62 -8.39
C GLU A 65 -35.27 -2.05 -7.96
N ILE A 66 -34.64 -1.21 -8.79
CA ILE A 66 -33.49 -0.40 -8.36
C ILE A 66 -34.00 0.95 -7.87
N ARG A 67 -34.01 1.14 -6.55
CA ARG A 67 -34.36 2.41 -5.90
C ARG A 67 -33.09 3.22 -5.67
N VAL A 68 -33.17 4.53 -5.87
CA VAL A 68 -32.05 5.44 -5.63
C VAL A 68 -32.49 6.52 -4.66
N HIS A 69 -31.72 6.70 -3.60
CA HIS A 69 -31.91 7.79 -2.65
C HIS A 69 -30.58 8.47 -2.34
N GLN A 70 -30.64 9.72 -1.92
CA GLN A 70 -29.46 10.48 -1.53
C GLN A 70 -29.35 10.47 0.00
N LYS A 71 -28.17 10.15 0.54
CA LYS A 71 -27.95 10.28 1.98
C LYS A 71 -28.15 11.75 2.38
N THR A 72 -28.81 11.95 3.51
CA THR A 72 -28.98 13.27 4.15
C THR A 72 -27.70 13.74 4.86
N THR A 73 -26.65 12.91 4.88
CA THR A 73 -25.34 13.24 5.48
C THR A 73 -24.53 14.20 4.61
N LEU A 74 -23.52 14.85 5.20
CA LEU A 74 -22.66 15.84 4.54
C LEU A 74 -22.04 15.35 3.22
N SER A 75 -21.77 14.05 3.10
CA SER A 75 -21.22 13.42 1.89
C SER A 75 -22.17 13.48 0.68
N LYS A 76 -23.49 13.57 0.91
CA LYS A 76 -24.54 13.51 -0.12
C LYS A 76 -24.40 12.33 -1.09
N ASN A 77 -23.78 11.23 -0.65
CA ASN A 77 -23.57 10.04 -1.48
C ASN A 77 -24.92 9.45 -1.93
N ARG A 78 -24.99 9.05 -3.21
CA ARG A 78 -26.12 8.27 -3.73
C ARG A 78 -26.03 6.84 -3.19
N VAL A 79 -27.17 6.31 -2.76
CA VAL A 79 -27.32 4.92 -2.33
C VAL A 79 -28.30 4.27 -3.27
N TYR A 80 -27.87 3.15 -3.82
CA TYR A 80 -28.64 2.28 -4.67
C TYR A 80 -29.14 1.12 -3.84
N GLN A 81 -30.40 0.77 -4.00
CA GLN A 81 -31.05 -0.33 -3.30
C GLN A 81 -31.71 -1.22 -4.36
N VAL A 82 -31.29 -2.48 -4.41
CA VAL A 82 -32.04 -3.51 -5.14
C VAL A 82 -33.09 -4.03 -4.18
N PHE A 83 -34.35 -3.78 -4.50
CA PHE A 83 -35.51 -4.09 -3.67
C PHE A 83 -36.33 -5.23 -4.29
N LEU A 84 -36.73 -6.19 -3.47
CA LEU A 84 -37.58 -7.31 -3.82
C LEU A 84 -38.72 -7.39 -2.80
N ASP A 85 -39.94 -7.53 -3.28
CA ASP A 85 -41.14 -7.81 -2.48
C ASP A 85 -41.89 -9.06 -2.94
N GLU A 86 -41.62 -9.56 -4.15
CA GLU A 86 -42.13 -10.83 -4.66
C GLU A 86 -41.10 -11.96 -4.55
N ASN A 87 -41.57 -13.20 -4.34
CA ASN A 87 -40.77 -14.43 -4.29
C ASN A 87 -39.57 -14.43 -3.31
N VAL A 88 -39.57 -13.52 -2.32
CA VAL A 88 -38.48 -13.39 -1.36
C VAL A 88 -38.27 -14.65 -0.54
N ASN A 89 -39.35 -15.28 -0.04
CA ASN A 89 -39.25 -16.54 0.73
C ASN A 89 -38.53 -17.63 -0.09
N GLN A 90 -38.97 -17.86 -1.33
CA GLN A 90 -38.38 -18.87 -2.21
C GLN A 90 -36.90 -18.59 -2.50
N LEU A 91 -36.55 -17.32 -2.74
CA LEU A 91 -35.16 -16.92 -2.95
C LEU A 91 -34.29 -17.16 -1.70
N LEU A 92 -34.80 -16.82 -0.52
CA LEU A 92 -34.09 -17.02 0.74
C LEU A 92 -33.91 -18.50 1.06
N ASP A 93 -34.91 -19.33 0.78
CA ASP A 93 -34.83 -20.78 0.96
C ASP A 93 -33.77 -21.39 0.02
N GLU A 94 -33.78 -21.01 -1.27
CA GLU A 94 -32.82 -21.52 -2.25
C GLU A 94 -31.37 -21.08 -1.92
N LEU A 95 -31.20 -19.87 -1.38
CA LEU A 95 -29.90 -19.37 -0.92
C LEU A 95 -29.49 -19.87 0.47
N GLN A 96 -30.36 -20.65 1.14
CA GLN A 96 -30.18 -21.07 2.54
C GLN A 96 -29.94 -19.87 3.47
N LEU A 97 -30.64 -18.77 3.20
CA LEU A 97 -30.58 -17.49 3.92
C LEU A 97 -31.79 -17.22 4.82
N ALA A 98 -32.81 -18.07 4.80
CA ALA A 98 -34.06 -17.88 5.55
C ALA A 98 -33.79 -17.71 7.06
N ASP A 99 -33.04 -18.64 7.67
CA ASP A 99 -32.59 -18.52 9.06
C ASP A 99 -31.34 -17.63 9.17
N SER A 100 -30.51 -17.60 8.12
CA SER A 100 -29.21 -16.96 8.17
C SER A 100 -29.30 -15.44 8.27
N LEU A 101 -30.17 -14.75 7.53
CA LEU A 101 -30.31 -13.29 7.64
C LEU A 101 -30.88 -12.80 8.99
N MET A 102 -31.37 -13.71 9.84
CA MET A 102 -31.93 -13.37 11.16
C MET A 102 -31.11 -13.92 12.34
N LEU A 103 -30.49 -15.10 12.21
CA LEU A 103 -29.90 -15.82 13.35
C LEU A 103 -28.45 -16.27 13.14
N GLU A 104 -28.06 -16.68 11.94
CA GLU A 104 -26.67 -17.05 11.70
C GLU A 104 -25.84 -15.80 11.44
N THR A 105 -24.61 -15.72 11.95
CA THR A 105 -23.75 -14.54 11.75
C THR A 105 -22.44 -14.83 11.04
N GLY A 106 -22.18 -16.08 10.64
CA GLY A 106 -20.99 -16.53 9.92
C GLY A 106 -21.15 -16.68 8.39
N LEU A 107 -20.15 -17.30 7.77
CA LEU A 107 -20.14 -17.78 6.39
C LEU A 107 -21.22 -18.87 6.18
N PRO A 108 -21.78 -18.96 4.96
CA PRO A 108 -22.65 -20.08 4.59
C PRO A 108 -21.93 -21.43 4.70
N ALA A 109 -22.62 -22.47 5.17
CA ALA A 109 -22.06 -23.82 5.33
C ALA A 109 -21.49 -24.38 4.02
N SER A 110 -22.14 -24.10 2.89
CA SER A 110 -21.66 -24.48 1.55
C SER A 110 -20.27 -23.91 1.23
N VAL A 111 -20.00 -22.65 1.60
CA VAL A 111 -18.72 -21.97 1.37
C VAL A 111 -17.63 -22.49 2.31
N LYS A 112 -18.01 -22.87 3.54
CA LYS A 112 -17.09 -23.52 4.49
C LYS A 112 -16.67 -24.91 3.99
N ALA A 113 -17.61 -25.66 3.41
CA ALA A 113 -17.40 -27.04 2.99
C ALA A 113 -16.64 -27.16 1.65
N ASP A 114 -16.79 -26.20 0.73
CA ASP A 114 -16.15 -26.25 -0.59
C ASP A 114 -15.21 -25.06 -0.82
N VAL A 115 -13.90 -25.34 -0.79
CA VAL A 115 -12.83 -24.37 -1.05
C VAL A 115 -12.96 -23.72 -2.43
N LYS A 116 -13.55 -24.40 -3.42
CA LYS A 116 -13.73 -23.84 -4.78
C LYS A 116 -14.71 -22.67 -4.82
N LEU A 117 -15.62 -22.59 -3.84
CA LEU A 117 -16.60 -21.51 -3.73
C LEU A 117 -16.01 -20.26 -3.05
N GLN A 118 -14.92 -20.42 -2.30
CA GLN A 118 -14.33 -19.35 -1.50
C GLN A 118 -13.83 -18.15 -2.32
N PRO A 119 -13.14 -18.30 -3.47
CA PRO A 119 -12.72 -17.14 -4.27
C PRO A 119 -13.90 -16.28 -4.74
N GLU A 120 -15.00 -16.92 -5.14
CA GLU A 120 -16.22 -16.23 -5.57
C GLU A 120 -16.92 -15.53 -4.39
N TYR A 121 -16.90 -16.16 -3.21
CA TYR A 121 -17.43 -15.55 -1.99
C TYR A 121 -16.60 -14.31 -1.60
N LEU A 122 -15.27 -14.43 -1.63
CA LEU A 122 -14.35 -13.32 -1.37
C LEU A 122 -14.55 -12.17 -2.36
N ARG A 123 -14.79 -12.48 -3.64
CA ARG A 123 -15.16 -11.48 -4.66
C ARG A 123 -16.44 -10.73 -4.28
N GLY A 124 -17.49 -11.45 -3.89
CA GLY A 124 -18.73 -10.84 -3.42
C GLY A 124 -18.54 -10.02 -2.15
N ALA A 125 -17.75 -10.52 -1.19
CA ALA A 125 -17.43 -9.80 0.04
C ALA A 125 -16.65 -8.50 -0.21
N PHE A 126 -15.72 -8.52 -1.17
CA PHE A 126 -15.00 -7.34 -1.61
C PHE A 126 -15.92 -6.33 -2.31
N LEU A 127 -16.82 -6.79 -3.19
CA LEU A 127 -17.82 -5.93 -3.82
C LEU A 127 -18.70 -5.24 -2.77
N SER A 128 -19.16 -5.98 -1.75
CA SER A 128 -19.98 -5.47 -0.63
C SER A 128 -19.29 -4.34 0.14
N ASN A 129 -18.19 -4.67 0.81
CA ASN A 129 -17.56 -3.81 1.82
C ASN A 129 -16.02 -3.81 1.75
N GLY A 130 -15.47 -4.21 0.62
CA GLY A 130 -14.04 -4.20 0.35
C GLY A 130 -13.49 -2.83 -0.08
N SER A 131 -12.25 -2.56 0.30
CA SER A 131 -11.46 -1.43 -0.16
C SER A 131 -9.97 -1.80 -0.22
N ILE A 132 -9.24 -1.14 -1.13
CA ILE A 132 -7.79 -1.13 -1.20
C ILE A 132 -7.34 0.33 -1.32
N HIS A 133 -6.35 0.72 -0.51
CA HIS A 133 -5.68 2.01 -0.62
C HIS A 133 -5.04 2.18 -2.01
N ASN A 134 -4.86 3.42 -2.46
CA ASN A 134 -4.13 3.62 -3.71
C ASN A 134 -2.69 3.11 -3.50
N PRO A 135 -2.18 2.16 -4.31
CA PRO A 135 -0.81 1.69 -4.17
C PRO A 135 0.24 2.80 -4.29
N GLU A 136 -0.11 3.94 -4.88
CA GLU A 136 0.75 5.13 -4.96
C GLU A 136 0.80 5.95 -3.66
N SER A 137 -0.16 5.80 -2.74
CA SER A 137 -0.37 6.74 -1.61
C SER A 137 0.44 6.47 -0.34
N GLY A 138 1.47 5.63 -0.39
CA GLY A 138 2.38 5.42 0.74
C GLY A 138 2.14 4.11 1.51
N GLU A 139 0.90 3.76 1.81
CA GLU A 139 0.57 2.58 2.63
C GLU A 139 -0.24 1.57 1.84
N TYR A 140 0.22 0.31 1.85
CA TYR A 140 -0.54 -0.80 1.31
C TYR A 140 -1.53 -1.29 2.36
N GLN A 141 -2.80 -1.27 1.99
CA GLN A 141 -3.84 -1.82 2.83
C GLN A 141 -5.01 -2.30 1.98
N LEU A 142 -5.41 -3.53 2.20
CA LEU A 142 -6.69 -4.07 1.78
C LEU A 142 -7.56 -4.24 3.02
N SER A 143 -8.84 -3.95 2.94
CA SER A 143 -9.78 -4.24 4.02
C SER A 143 -11.15 -4.71 3.53
N ILE A 144 -11.81 -5.56 4.32
CA ILE A 144 -13.20 -5.98 4.14
C ILE A 144 -13.91 -5.80 5.48
N ALA A 145 -14.96 -4.98 5.51
CA ALA A 145 -15.72 -4.70 6.74
C ALA A 145 -16.94 -5.61 6.87
N SER A 146 -17.08 -6.24 8.03
CA SER A 146 -18.22 -7.06 8.46
C SER A 146 -18.96 -6.41 9.62
N VAL A 147 -20.26 -6.68 9.75
CA VAL A 147 -21.04 -6.29 10.94
C VAL A 147 -20.82 -7.30 12.07
N TYR A 148 -20.69 -8.57 11.73
CA TYR A 148 -20.55 -9.67 12.67
C TYR A 148 -19.10 -10.11 12.82
N GLN A 149 -18.70 -10.40 14.06
CA GLN A 149 -17.36 -10.88 14.39
C GLN A 149 -17.11 -12.27 13.80
N GLU A 150 -18.06 -13.18 14.00
CA GLU A 150 -18.02 -14.55 13.49
C GLU A 150 -17.71 -14.58 11.99
N HIS A 151 -18.46 -13.81 11.18
CA HIS A 151 -18.17 -13.70 9.74
C HIS A 151 -16.78 -13.13 9.43
N ALA A 152 -16.26 -12.18 10.22
CA ALA A 152 -14.93 -11.64 9.98
C ALA A 152 -13.81 -12.65 10.31
N GLU A 153 -13.96 -13.42 11.37
CA GLU A 153 -13.02 -14.49 11.78
C GLU A 153 -13.08 -15.67 10.81
N GLU A 154 -14.27 -16.03 10.32
CA GLU A 154 -14.41 -17.08 9.31
C GLU A 154 -13.88 -16.64 7.95
N LEU A 155 -14.07 -15.36 7.56
CA LEU A 155 -13.36 -14.80 6.42
C LEU A 155 -11.84 -14.87 6.61
N GLN A 156 -11.33 -14.62 7.83
CA GLN A 156 -9.90 -14.74 8.11
C GLN A 156 -9.40 -16.18 7.90
N ALA A 157 -10.17 -17.18 8.33
CA ALA A 157 -9.86 -18.59 8.07
C ALA A 157 -9.87 -18.90 6.56
N VAL A 158 -10.82 -18.34 5.80
CA VAL A 158 -10.83 -18.46 4.33
C VAL A 158 -9.60 -17.81 3.71
N PHE A 159 -9.18 -16.63 4.16
CA PHE A 159 -7.94 -16.00 3.69
C PHE A 159 -6.72 -16.89 3.95
N MET A 160 -6.66 -17.54 5.11
CA MET A 160 -5.57 -18.46 5.47
C MET A 160 -5.48 -19.67 4.52
N ASN A 161 -6.60 -20.17 3.98
CA ASN A 161 -6.60 -21.27 3.00
C ASN A 161 -5.86 -20.90 1.69
N PHE A 162 -5.63 -19.62 1.44
CA PHE A 162 -4.91 -19.09 0.28
C PHE A 162 -3.60 -18.40 0.68
N ASP A 163 -3.03 -18.75 1.84
CA ASP A 163 -1.79 -18.19 2.39
C ASP A 163 -1.83 -16.66 2.62
N LEU A 164 -3.03 -16.09 2.75
CA LEU A 164 -3.23 -14.67 3.01
C LEU A 164 -3.34 -14.42 4.52
N ASN A 165 -2.31 -13.81 5.10
CA ASN A 165 -2.21 -13.60 6.55
C ASN A 165 -3.00 -12.36 7.02
N ALA A 166 -4.32 -12.40 6.86
CA ALA A 166 -5.19 -11.30 7.26
C ALA A 166 -5.32 -11.19 8.78
N LYS A 167 -5.59 -9.97 9.25
CA LYS A 167 -5.89 -9.66 10.66
C LYS A 167 -7.31 -9.12 10.78
N VAL A 168 -7.98 -9.43 11.88
CA VAL A 168 -9.29 -8.87 12.21
C VAL A 168 -9.14 -7.89 13.37
N ILE A 169 -9.73 -6.70 13.23
CA ILE A 169 -9.83 -5.70 14.30
C ILE A 169 -11.26 -5.23 14.48
N ALA A 170 -11.66 -4.97 15.72
CA ALA A 170 -12.91 -4.28 16.01
C ALA A 170 -12.71 -2.76 15.84
N ARG A 171 -13.60 -2.11 15.08
CA ARG A 171 -13.58 -0.64 14.91
C ARG A 171 -15.01 -0.11 14.91
N LYS A 172 -15.35 0.65 15.95
CA LYS A 172 -16.73 1.11 16.21
C LYS A 172 -17.66 -0.12 16.30
N ASN A 173 -18.70 -0.18 15.48
CA ASN A 173 -19.68 -1.27 15.44
C ASN A 173 -19.45 -2.23 14.26
N ARG A 174 -18.19 -2.39 13.83
CA ARG A 174 -17.82 -3.27 12.71
C ARG A 174 -16.52 -4.00 13.01
N TYR A 175 -16.34 -5.13 12.35
CA TYR A 175 -15.11 -5.91 12.35
C TYR A 175 -14.44 -5.76 10.99
N ILE A 176 -13.17 -5.38 10.98
CA ILE A 176 -12.42 -5.10 9.77
C ILE A 176 -11.35 -6.17 9.63
N LEU A 177 -11.50 -7.01 8.61
CA LEU A 177 -10.43 -7.87 8.12
C LEU A 177 -9.51 -7.03 7.25
N TYR A 178 -8.18 -7.14 7.42
CA TYR A 178 -7.22 -6.40 6.59
C TYR A 178 -5.92 -7.14 6.30
N LEU A 179 -5.31 -6.82 5.16
CA LEU A 179 -3.95 -7.19 4.74
C LEU A 179 -3.10 -5.93 4.56
N THR A 180 -1.80 -6.03 4.85
CA THR A 180 -0.85 -4.91 4.68
C THR A 180 0.35 -5.24 3.79
N LYS A 181 0.63 -6.52 3.51
CA LYS A 181 1.72 -6.89 2.60
C LYS A 181 1.29 -6.72 1.15
N ALA A 182 2.16 -6.13 0.35
CA ALA A 182 1.88 -5.86 -1.06
C ALA A 182 1.62 -7.15 -1.85
N GLU A 183 2.44 -8.16 -1.59
CA GLU A 183 2.40 -9.48 -2.20
C GLU A 183 1.05 -10.17 -1.93
N GLU A 184 0.64 -10.24 -0.66
CA GLU A 184 -0.66 -10.83 -0.26
C GLU A 184 -1.85 -10.06 -0.86
N ILE A 185 -1.74 -8.73 -1.05
CA ILE A 185 -2.79 -7.94 -1.71
C ILE A 185 -2.86 -8.27 -3.21
N MET A 186 -1.71 -8.46 -3.89
CA MET A 186 -1.68 -8.87 -5.29
C MET A 186 -2.21 -10.30 -5.47
N ASP A 187 -1.89 -11.20 -4.54
CA ASP A 187 -2.42 -12.58 -4.54
C ASP A 187 -3.94 -12.57 -4.32
N PHE A 188 -4.44 -11.74 -3.40
CA PHE A 188 -5.88 -11.56 -3.23
C PHE A 188 -6.57 -11.02 -4.49
N LEU A 189 -5.98 -10.01 -5.15
CA LEU A 189 -6.52 -9.47 -6.40
C LEU A 189 -6.60 -10.54 -7.49
N THR A 190 -5.58 -11.39 -7.58
CA THR A 190 -5.55 -12.56 -8.47
C THR A 190 -6.66 -13.55 -8.13
N LEU A 191 -6.80 -13.88 -6.84
CA LEU A 191 -7.77 -14.83 -6.32
C LEU A 191 -9.20 -14.46 -6.67
N ILE A 192 -9.57 -13.17 -6.57
CA ILE A 192 -10.92 -12.70 -6.90
C ILE A 192 -11.12 -12.35 -8.39
N GLY A 193 -10.09 -12.51 -9.22
CA GLY A 193 -10.13 -12.28 -10.67
C GLY A 193 -9.91 -10.82 -11.13
N ALA A 194 -9.42 -9.93 -10.26
CA ALA A 194 -9.13 -8.53 -10.58
C ALA A 194 -7.72 -8.35 -11.18
N MET A 195 -7.48 -8.96 -12.34
CA MET A 195 -6.15 -9.03 -12.98
C MET A 195 -5.62 -7.67 -13.45
N GLN A 196 -6.47 -6.78 -13.95
CA GLN A 196 -6.07 -5.44 -14.39
C GLN A 196 -5.69 -4.58 -13.19
N ALA A 197 -6.45 -4.66 -12.10
CA ALA A 197 -6.07 -4.01 -10.86
C ALA A 197 -4.76 -4.59 -10.28
N ARG A 198 -4.56 -5.91 -10.35
CA ARG A 198 -3.30 -6.55 -9.93
C ARG A 198 -2.10 -5.98 -10.69
N LEU A 199 -2.18 -5.89 -12.01
CA LEU A 199 -1.11 -5.34 -12.86
C LEU A 199 -0.81 -3.87 -12.53
N LYS A 200 -1.84 -3.05 -12.34
CA LYS A 200 -1.66 -1.65 -11.91
C LYS A 200 -1.02 -1.54 -10.52
N PHE A 201 -1.39 -2.43 -9.61
CA PHE A 201 -0.81 -2.47 -8.27
C PHE A 201 0.68 -2.84 -8.32
N GLU A 202 1.02 -3.84 -9.13
CA GLU A 202 2.40 -4.29 -9.35
C GLU A 202 3.26 -3.19 -9.98
N GLU A 203 2.77 -2.50 -11.01
CA GLU A 203 3.43 -1.35 -11.62
C GLU A 203 3.73 -0.25 -10.60
N ALA A 204 2.72 0.14 -9.80
CA ALA A 204 2.88 1.14 -8.75
C ALA A 204 3.90 0.71 -7.69
N LYS A 205 3.91 -0.58 -7.29
CA LYS A 205 4.89 -1.14 -6.35
C LYS A 205 6.31 -1.03 -6.91
N MET A 206 6.54 -1.48 -8.15
CA MET A 206 7.85 -1.42 -8.80
C MET A 206 8.36 0.01 -8.92
N MET A 207 7.51 0.95 -9.36
CA MET A 207 7.87 2.36 -9.47
C MET A 207 8.28 2.96 -8.12
N ARG A 208 7.59 2.58 -7.04
CA ARG A 208 7.92 3.04 -5.69
C ARG A 208 9.24 2.45 -5.18
N GLU A 209 9.48 1.17 -5.42
CA GLU A 209 10.75 0.52 -5.06
C GLU A 209 11.93 1.14 -5.81
N MET A 210 11.78 1.40 -7.12
CA MET A 210 12.80 2.08 -7.92
C MET A 210 13.08 3.51 -7.43
N ARG A 211 12.03 4.31 -7.14
CA ARG A 211 12.21 5.65 -6.54
C ARG A 211 12.90 5.58 -5.19
N GLY A 212 12.54 4.61 -4.34
CA GLY A 212 13.18 4.40 -3.05
C GLY A 212 14.66 4.04 -3.16
N LEU A 213 15.03 3.22 -4.15
CA LEU A 213 16.43 2.91 -4.46
C LEU A 213 17.20 4.13 -4.97
N ALA A 214 16.64 4.86 -5.94
CA ALA A 214 17.25 6.08 -6.48
C ALA A 214 17.47 7.15 -5.41
N ASN A 215 16.48 7.36 -4.53
CA ASN A 215 16.60 8.29 -3.42
C ASN A 215 17.69 7.88 -2.43
N ARG A 216 17.79 6.58 -2.08
CA ARG A 216 18.86 6.08 -1.21
C ARG A 216 20.24 6.26 -1.84
N GLN A 217 20.37 6.00 -3.14
CA GLN A 217 21.61 6.19 -3.88
C GLN A 217 22.02 7.67 -3.89
N SER A 218 21.10 8.56 -4.28
CA SER A 218 21.34 10.02 -4.30
C SER A 218 21.70 10.55 -2.90
N ASN A 219 21.02 10.09 -1.85
CA ASN A 219 21.34 10.49 -0.48
C ASN A 219 22.75 10.03 -0.05
N PHE A 220 23.15 8.81 -0.44
CA PHE A 220 24.49 8.29 -0.15
C PHE A 220 25.57 9.10 -0.87
N GLU A 221 25.37 9.41 -2.15
CA GLU A 221 26.29 10.23 -2.94
C GLU A 221 26.43 11.65 -2.37
N ASN A 222 25.31 12.32 -2.10
CA ASN A 222 25.30 13.65 -1.51
C ASN A 222 25.99 13.66 -0.13
N ALA A 223 25.77 12.64 0.71
CA ALA A 223 26.45 12.54 1.99
C ALA A 223 27.97 12.38 1.85
N ASN A 224 28.44 11.63 0.85
CA ASN A 224 29.87 11.44 0.58
C ASN A 224 30.51 12.71 0.00
N ILE A 225 29.81 13.41 -0.90
CA ILE A 225 30.25 14.69 -1.45
C ILE A 225 30.38 15.70 -0.32
N ASN A 226 29.34 15.87 0.50
CA ASN A 226 29.34 16.81 1.62
C ASN A 226 30.50 16.54 2.60
N LYS A 227 30.73 15.27 2.99
CA LYS A 227 31.87 14.91 3.84
C LYS A 227 33.22 15.27 3.20
N THR A 228 33.36 15.05 1.90
CA THR A 228 34.59 15.34 1.16
C THR A 228 34.83 16.85 1.07
N VAL A 229 33.78 17.62 0.76
CA VAL A 229 33.83 19.09 0.70
C VAL A 229 34.15 19.69 2.06
N SER A 230 33.47 19.26 3.13
CA SER A 230 33.74 19.75 4.48
C SER A 230 35.18 19.45 4.93
N ALA A 231 35.70 18.25 4.68
CA ALA A 231 37.07 17.91 5.03
C ALA A 231 38.10 18.72 4.23
N ALA A 232 37.83 19.00 2.94
CA ALA A 232 38.68 19.86 2.12
C ALA A 232 38.68 21.30 2.62
N GLN A 233 37.50 21.84 2.98
CA GLN A 233 37.36 23.19 3.54
C GLN A 233 38.09 23.31 4.89
N GLU A 234 37.91 22.34 5.79
CA GLU A 234 38.60 22.30 7.08
C GLU A 234 40.13 22.31 6.90
N ALA A 235 40.65 21.49 5.97
CA ALA A 235 42.08 21.49 5.65
C ALA A 235 42.57 22.83 5.11
N ILE A 236 41.80 23.46 4.21
CA ILE A 236 42.13 24.77 3.62
C ILE A 236 42.16 25.85 4.71
N GLU A 237 41.18 25.88 5.62
CA GLU A 237 41.12 26.83 6.72
C GLU A 237 42.29 26.65 7.70
N ALA A 238 42.60 25.40 8.06
CA ALA A 238 43.76 25.08 8.89
C ALA A 238 45.08 25.56 8.26
N ILE A 239 45.28 25.31 6.97
CA ILE A 239 46.47 25.76 6.24
C ILE A 239 46.54 27.29 6.21
N ARG A 240 45.42 27.99 5.99
CA ARG A 240 45.37 29.46 6.01
C ARG A 240 45.77 30.02 7.38
N LEU A 241 45.27 29.46 8.46
CA LEU A 241 45.64 29.84 9.83
C LEU A 241 47.15 29.63 10.10
N LEU A 242 47.68 28.47 9.72
CA LEU A 242 49.11 28.16 9.83
C LEU A 242 49.98 29.16 9.07
N LYS A 243 49.53 29.60 7.88
CA LYS A 243 50.22 30.60 7.07
C LYS A 243 50.17 31.99 7.71
N GLU A 244 49.01 32.40 8.21
CA GLU A 244 48.82 33.68 8.92
C GLU A 244 49.71 33.78 10.16
N LYS A 245 49.81 32.72 10.95
CA LYS A 245 50.64 32.64 12.16
C LYS A 245 52.14 32.39 11.89
N GLN A 246 52.55 32.34 10.61
CA GLN A 246 53.93 31.98 10.19
C GLN A 246 54.41 30.64 10.77
N ALA A 247 53.49 29.73 11.09
CA ALA A 247 53.77 28.43 11.66
C ALA A 247 53.97 27.35 10.59
N LEU A 248 53.39 27.54 9.40
CA LEU A 248 53.49 26.58 8.29
C LEU A 248 54.95 26.27 7.93
N VAL A 249 55.81 27.30 7.88
CA VAL A 249 57.22 27.20 7.50
C VAL A 249 58.06 26.40 8.51
N LYS A 250 57.54 26.19 9.73
CA LYS A 250 58.20 25.42 10.79
C LYS A 250 57.86 23.92 10.72
N LEU A 251 56.90 23.54 9.88
CA LEU A 251 56.51 22.14 9.69
C LEU A 251 57.47 21.41 8.73
N SER A 252 57.43 20.08 8.73
CA SER A 252 58.28 19.28 7.85
C SER A 252 58.04 19.61 6.37
N PRO A 253 59.04 19.51 5.48
CA PRO A 253 58.90 19.83 4.06
C PRO A 253 57.72 19.13 3.36
N GLN A 254 57.47 17.87 3.71
CA GLN A 254 56.35 17.08 3.16
C GLN A 254 54.96 17.62 3.53
N LEU A 255 54.84 18.33 4.66
CA LEU A 255 53.60 18.97 5.11
C LEU A 255 53.42 20.35 4.46
N VAL A 256 54.52 21.07 4.23
CA VAL A 256 54.50 22.34 3.49
C VAL A 256 54.09 22.10 2.04
N GLU A 257 54.70 21.13 1.38
CA GLU A 257 54.43 20.76 -0.02
C GLU A 257 52.93 20.45 -0.24
N ILE A 258 52.33 19.59 0.61
CA ILE A 258 50.92 19.24 0.45
C ILE A 258 49.98 20.40 0.82
N ALA A 259 50.40 21.29 1.73
CA ALA A 259 49.62 22.47 2.09
C ALA A 259 49.54 23.46 0.92
N GLU A 260 50.67 23.68 0.25
CA GLU A 260 50.74 24.51 -0.95
C GLU A 260 49.91 23.92 -2.09
N LEU A 261 50.05 22.62 -2.36
CA LEU A 261 49.24 21.93 -3.37
C LEU A 261 47.74 21.97 -3.07
N ARG A 262 47.31 21.78 -1.81
CA ARG A 262 45.90 21.86 -1.42
C ARG A 262 45.31 23.25 -1.63
N LEU A 263 46.08 24.31 -1.39
CA LEU A 263 45.67 25.69 -1.64
C LEU A 263 45.64 26.03 -3.13
N ALA A 264 46.62 25.53 -3.90
CA ALA A 264 46.71 25.75 -5.34
C ALA A 264 45.61 25.00 -6.11
N HIS A 265 45.20 23.83 -5.61
CA HIS A 265 44.21 22.97 -6.23
C HIS A 265 43.06 22.67 -5.25
N PRO A 266 42.21 23.66 -4.90
CA PRO A 266 41.18 23.53 -3.87
C PRO A 266 40.01 22.62 -4.25
N GLU A 267 39.90 22.21 -5.52
CA GLU A 267 38.87 21.26 -5.98
C GLU A 267 39.39 19.84 -6.19
N SER A 268 40.72 19.63 -6.18
CA SER A 268 41.31 18.31 -6.44
C SER A 268 40.99 17.31 -5.34
N SER A 269 40.76 16.07 -5.74
CA SER A 269 40.63 14.93 -4.85
C SER A 269 41.96 14.64 -4.15
N LEU A 270 41.90 13.89 -3.04
CA LEU A 270 43.10 13.45 -2.32
C LEU A 270 44.01 12.55 -3.18
N LYS A 271 43.46 11.87 -4.20
CA LYS A 271 44.24 11.03 -5.10
C LYS A 271 45.03 11.90 -6.07
N GLU A 272 44.38 12.87 -6.72
CA GLU A 272 45.02 13.80 -7.64
C GLU A 272 46.09 14.64 -6.93
N LEU A 273 45.81 15.13 -5.71
CA LEU A 273 46.84 15.81 -4.90
C LEU A 273 48.05 14.91 -4.61
N GLY A 274 47.82 13.61 -4.42
CA GLY A 274 48.87 12.64 -4.16
C GLY A 274 49.75 12.38 -5.37
N GLU A 275 49.19 12.48 -6.57
CA GLU A 275 49.89 12.35 -7.85
C GLU A 275 50.70 13.60 -8.23
N LEU A 276 50.30 14.78 -7.71
CA LEU A 276 51.00 16.06 -7.93
C LEU A 276 52.23 16.27 -7.03
N LEU A 277 52.43 15.43 -6.00
CA LEU A 277 53.60 15.50 -5.13
C LEU A 277 54.86 15.04 -5.87
N GLU A 278 56.01 15.63 -5.53
CA GLU A 278 57.32 15.23 -6.09
C GLU A 278 57.61 13.75 -5.83
N LYS A 279 57.18 13.25 -4.67
CA LYS A 279 57.14 11.82 -4.33
C LYS A 279 55.68 11.39 -4.20
N PRO A 280 55.09 10.76 -5.23
CA PRO A 280 53.69 10.41 -5.22
C PRO A 280 53.30 9.54 -4.03
N VAL A 281 52.15 9.84 -3.42
CA VAL A 281 51.58 9.03 -2.35
C VAL A 281 50.11 8.74 -2.63
N GLY A 282 49.62 7.60 -2.12
CA GLY A 282 48.21 7.26 -2.25
C GLY A 282 47.29 8.17 -1.42
N LYS A 283 45.99 8.10 -1.69
CA LYS A 283 44.91 8.83 -0.99
C LYS A 283 45.09 8.88 0.54
N SER A 284 45.40 7.74 1.16
CA SER A 284 45.59 7.63 2.62
C SER A 284 46.80 8.43 3.12
N GLY A 285 47.88 8.48 2.34
CA GLY A 285 49.08 9.25 2.65
C GLY A 285 48.79 10.76 2.64
N VAL A 286 48.08 11.24 1.61
CA VAL A 286 47.63 12.64 1.54
C VAL A 286 46.70 12.97 2.70
N ASN A 287 45.70 12.12 2.96
CA ASN A 287 44.76 12.32 4.05
C ASN A 287 45.47 12.45 5.42
N HIS A 288 46.46 11.59 5.67
CA HIS A 288 47.23 11.64 6.91
C HIS A 288 48.01 12.96 7.06
N ARG A 289 48.62 13.45 5.98
CA ARG A 289 49.34 14.73 6.00
C ARG A 289 48.40 15.92 6.20
N LEU A 290 47.24 15.94 5.55
CA LEU A 290 46.23 16.99 5.76
C LEU A 290 45.67 16.98 7.19
N ARG A 291 45.46 15.80 7.80
CA ARG A 291 45.08 15.71 9.22
C ARG A 291 46.13 16.31 10.16
N LYS A 292 47.41 16.04 9.92
CA LYS A 292 48.49 16.68 10.71
C LYS A 292 48.51 18.19 10.59
N LEU A 293 48.17 18.75 9.42
CA LEU A 293 48.03 20.19 9.24
C LEU A 293 46.85 20.75 10.05
N ILE A 294 45.70 20.05 10.06
CA ILE A 294 44.54 20.41 10.88
C ILE A 294 44.88 20.35 12.37
N GLU A 295 45.56 19.30 12.83
CA GLU A 295 46.04 19.15 14.21
C GLU A 295 46.97 20.31 14.61
N ALA A 296 48.00 20.59 13.81
CA ALA A 296 48.93 21.69 14.06
C ALA A 296 48.24 23.07 14.07
N ALA A 297 47.22 23.27 13.23
CA ALA A 297 46.44 24.51 13.24
C ALA A 297 45.58 24.64 14.50
N ASN A 298 45.02 23.54 15.00
CA ASN A 298 44.22 23.52 16.22
C ASN A 298 45.06 23.79 17.47
N GLU A 299 46.34 23.42 17.50
CA GLU A 299 47.27 23.78 18.59
C GLU A 299 47.57 25.29 18.68
N LEU A 300 47.26 26.06 17.62
CA LEU A 300 47.48 27.51 17.55
C LEU A 300 46.23 28.35 17.84
N LYS A 301 45.07 27.71 18.01
CA LYS A 301 43.81 28.35 18.40
C LYS A 301 43.77 28.58 19.90
#